data_AF-A0A377ZLS0-F1
#
_entry.id   AF-A0A377ZLS0-F1
#
_cell.length_a   1.000
_cell.length_b   1.000
_cell.length_c   1.000
_cell.angle_alpha   90.00
_cell.angle_beta   90.00
_cell.angle_gamma   90.00
#
_symmetry.space_group_name_H-M   'P 1'
#
loop_
_entity.id
_entity.type
_entity.pdbx_description
1 polymer ?
#
loop_
_entity_poly.entity_id
_entity_poly.type
_entity_poly.pdbx_seq_one_letter_code
_entity_poly.pdbx_strand_id
1 'polypeptide(L)' 'MIKCRVANTRSNQVALRNGFVLEGCLRQAEYLNGSYDDQNIYARIIDPR' A
#
# COMPACT_ATOMS: atom_id res chain seq x y z
N MET A 1 4.68 -7.42 -3.21
CA MET A 1 4.39 -5.96 -3.22
C MET A 1 2.92 -5.76 -2.86
N ILE A 2 2.60 -4.80 -2.00
CA ILE A 2 1.22 -4.39 -1.70
C ILE A 2 1.05 -2.94 -2.15
N LYS A 3 -0.08 -2.63 -2.80
CA LYS A 3 -0.54 -1.26 -3.06
C LYS A 3 -1.95 -1.11 -2.52
N CYS A 4 -2.24 -0.01 -1.84
CA CYS A 4 -3.57 0.27 -1.32
C CYS A 4 -3.77 1.76 -1.12
N ARG A 5 -5.03 2.22 -1.23
CA ARG A 5 -5.39 3.60 -0.86
C ARG A 5 -4.81 3.97 0.50
N VAL A 6 -4.28 5.18 0.61
CA VAL A 6 -3.87 5.76 1.90
C VAL A 6 -5.03 5.72 2.90
N ALA A 7 -6.25 6.00 2.43
CA ALA A 7 -7.47 5.99 3.25
C ALA A 7 -7.94 4.58 3.67
N ASN A 8 -7.46 3.50 3.06
CA ASN A 8 -7.88 2.13 3.41
C ASN A 8 -7.08 1.62 4.63
N THR A 9 -7.46 2.07 5.82
CA THR A 9 -6.78 1.73 7.09
C THR A 9 -6.61 0.24 7.31
N ARG A 10 -7.59 -0.58 6.89
CA ARG A 10 -7.56 -2.04 7.04
C ARG A 10 -6.44 -2.67 6.20
N SER A 11 -6.36 -2.33 4.92
CA SER A 11 -5.30 -2.87 4.04
C SER A 11 -3.92 -2.35 4.42
N ASN A 12 -3.80 -1.09 4.86
CA ASN A 12 -2.55 -0.57 5.40
C ASN A 12 -2.09 -1.39 6.62
N GLN A 13 -3.00 -1.74 7.53
CA GLN A 13 -2.65 -2.61 8.66
C GLN A 13 -2.26 -4.03 8.24
N VAL A 14 -2.84 -4.57 7.17
CA VAL A 14 -2.38 -5.87 6.63
C VAL A 14 -0.92 -5.79 6.19
N ALA A 15 -0.51 -4.71 5.52
CA ALA A 15 0.88 -4.54 5.11
C ALA A 15 1.82 -4.46 6.33
N LEU A 16 1.50 -3.58 7.28
CA LEU A 16 2.32 -3.34 8.47
C LEU A 16 2.46 -4.61 9.34
N ARG A 17 1.35 -5.27 9.67
CA ARG A 17 1.38 -6.47 10.53
C ARG A 17 2.13 -7.66 9.90
N ASN A 18 2.22 -7.69 8.57
CA ASN A 18 2.95 -8.72 7.83
C ASN A 18 4.38 -8.31 7.50
N GLY A 19 4.92 -7.27 8.15
CA GLY A 19 6.33 -6.88 8.01
C GLY A 19 6.70 -6.29 6.64
N PHE A 20 5.74 -5.71 5.93
CA PHE A 20 6.05 -4.89 4.77
C PHE A 20 6.47 -3.48 5.21
N VAL A 21 7.41 -2.89 4.49
CA VAL A 21 7.93 -1.53 4.68
C VAL A 21 7.26 -0.59 3.68
N LEU A 22 6.93 0.63 4.11
CA LEU A 22 6.41 1.69 3.24
C LEU A 22 7.57 2.24 2.38
N GLU A 23 7.47 2.06 1.07
CA GLU A 23 8.47 2.54 0.10
C GLU A 23 8.11 3.91 -0.46
N GLY A 24 6.83 4.27 -0.44
CA GLY A 24 6.38 5.57 -0.92
C GLY A 24 4.86 5.70 -1.03
N CYS A 25 4.44 6.89 -1.47
CA CYS A 25 3.06 7.23 -1.76
C CYS A 25 2.94 7.76 -3.18
N LEU A 26 2.10 7.13 -3.99
CA LEU A 26 1.76 7.59 -5.32
C LEU A 26 0.54 8.49 -5.25
N ARG A 27 0.69 9.73 -5.70
CA ARG A 27 -0.40 10.69 -5.75
C ARG A 27 -1.43 10.28 -6.81
N GLN A 28 -2.71 10.28 -6.45
CA GLN A 28 -3.86 10.09 -7.35
C GLN A 28 -3.72 8.84 -8.24
N ALA A 29 -3.20 7.75 -7.69
CA ALA A 29 -2.86 6.53 -8.43
C ALA A 29 -3.99 5.51 -8.51
N GLU A 30 -5.06 5.66 -7.72
CA GLU A 30 -6.22 4.77 -7.75
C GLU A 30 -7.49 5.56 -8.05
N TYR A 31 -8.20 5.20 -9.13
CA TYR A 31 -9.54 5.72 -9.39
C TYR A 31 -10.58 4.83 -8.72
N LEU A 32 -11.33 5.38 -7.77
CA LEU A 32 -12.41 4.67 -7.09
C LEU A 32 -13.54 5.64 -6.74
N ASN A 33 -14.79 5.22 -6.98
CA ASN A 33 -15.99 6.01 -6.66
C ASN A 33 -16.00 7.44 -7.25
N GLY A 34 -15.44 7.63 -8.45
CA GLY A 34 -15.44 8.93 -9.12
C GLY A 34 -14.30 9.86 -8.70
N SER A 35 -13.42 9.45 -7.79
CA SER A 35 -12.26 10.23 -7.34
C SER A 35 -10.95 9.48 -7.57
N TYR A 36 -9.89 10.24 -7.79
CA TYR A 36 -8.52 9.72 -7.73
C TYR A 36 -7.97 9.86 -6.31
N ASP A 37 -7.57 8.74 -5.72
CA ASP A 37 -7.01 8.63 -4.40
C ASP A 37 -5.52 8.29 -4.45
N ASP A 38 -4.80 8.74 -3.42
CA ASP A 38 -3.39 8.39 -3.22
C ASP A 38 -3.25 6.92 -2.80
N GLN A 39 -2.18 6.27 -3.25
CA GLN A 39 -1.84 4.90 -2.85
C GLN A 39 -0.50 4.83 -2.12
N ASN A 40 -0.48 4.11 -1.00
CA ASN A 40 0.76 3.65 -0.41
C ASN A 40 1.32 2.45 -1.19
N ILE A 41 2.64 2.42 -1.34
CA ILE A 41 3.39 1.27 -1.85
C ILE A 41 4.14 0.63 -0.70
N TYR A 42 3.91 -0.66 -0.51
CA TYR A 42 4.58 -1.47 0.50
C TYR A 42 5.37 -2.62 -0.14
N ALA A 43 6.60 -2.84 0.33
CA ALA A 43 7.45 -3.94 -0.11
C ALA A 43 7.92 -4.79 1.07
N ARG A 44 8.15 -6.08 0.81
CA ARG A 44 8.81 -7.00 1.72
C ARG A 44 9.64 -7.93 0.84
N ILE A 45 10.94 -7.95 1.07
CA ILE A 45 11.86 -8.88 0.42
C ILE A 45 11.95 -10.12 1.32
N ILE A 46 11.75 -11.29 0.74
CA ILE A 46 11.92 -12.57 1.43
C ILE A 46 12.97 -13.33 0.62
N ASP A 47 14.08 -13.65 1.27
CA ASP A 47 15.16 -14.47 0.72
C ASP A 47 15.04 -15.89 1.29
N PRO A 48 14.50 -16.85 0.52
CA PRO A 48 14.40 -18.24 0.93
C PRO A 48 15.76 -18.90 0.71
N ARG A 49 16.60 -18.94 1.76
CA ARG A 49 17.81 -19.77 1.74
C ARG A 49 17.49 -21.24 1.48
#